data_AF-A0A3D0USU4-F1
#
_entry.id   AF-A0A3D0USU4-F1
#
_cell.length_a   1.000
_cell.length_b   1.000
_cell.length_c   1.000
_cell.angle_alpha   90.00
_cell.angle_beta   90.00
_cell.angle_gamma   90.00
#
_symmetry.space_group_name_H-M   'P 1'
#
loop_
_entity.id
_entity.type
_entity.pdbx_description
1 polymer ?
#
loop_
_entity_poly.entity_id
_entity_poly.type
_entity_poly.pdbx_seq_one_letter_code
_entity_poly.pdbx_strand_id
1 'polypeptide(L)' 'MLYRTNAQSSPFEQVLLQEGIPYKIFGAFKFFERKEVKDILAYIKYIINPQDSVSLKRILNVPDRGVGKTSVEHVE' A
#
# COMPACT_ATOMS: atom_id res chain seq x y z
N MET A 1 18.69 7.80 -16.03
CA MET A 1 19.77 7.64 -15.04
C MET A 1 19.68 6.26 -14.42
N LEU A 2 20.79 5.54 -14.33
CA LEU A 2 20.86 4.24 -13.67
C LEU A 2 21.68 4.41 -12.38
N TYR A 3 21.15 3.92 -11.26
CA TYR A 3 21.79 3.96 -9.94
C TYR A 3 21.64 2.60 -9.26
N ARG A 4 22.51 2.29 -8.30
CA ARG A 4 22.62 0.96 -7.70
C ARG A 4 21.58 0.74 -6.59
N THR A 5 21.20 1.80 -5.89
CA THR A 5 20.27 1.73 -4.75
C THR A 5 19.20 2.80 -4.89
N ASN A 6 17.94 2.47 -4.63
CA ASN A 6 16.81 3.42 -4.73
C ASN A 6 17.00 4.68 -3.88
N ALA A 7 17.71 4.61 -2.75
CA ALA A 7 18.04 5.78 -1.92
C ALA A 7 18.95 6.81 -2.62
N GLN A 8 19.69 6.41 -3.65
CA GLN A 8 20.52 7.33 -4.43
C GLN A 8 19.69 8.24 -5.34
N SER A 9 18.41 7.95 -5.55
CA SER A 9 17.52 8.75 -6.40
C SER A 9 17.10 10.08 -5.76
N SER A 10 16.96 10.17 -4.42
CA SER A 10 16.49 11.38 -3.73
C SER A 10 17.29 12.66 -4.01
N PRO A 11 18.63 12.69 -3.99
CA PRO A 11 19.37 13.92 -4.29
C PRO A 11 19.20 14.38 -5.74
N PHE A 12 19.09 13.46 -6.70
CA PHE A 12 18.81 13.82 -8.10
C PHE A 12 17.38 14.30 -8.27
N GLU A 13 16.44 13.72 -7.53
CA GLU A 13 15.04 14.11 -7.54
C GLU A 13 14.86 15.57 -7.11
N GLN A 14 15.56 15.99 -6.06
CA GLN A 14 15.54 17.37 -5.58
C GLN A 14 16.09 18.36 -6.61
N VAL A 15 17.22 18.02 -7.26
CA VAL A 15 17.83 18.88 -8.29
C VAL A 15 16.94 18.98 -9.52
N LEU A 16 16.40 17.84 -10.01
CA LEU A 16 15.51 17.83 -11.16
C LEU A 16 14.19 18.58 -10.88
N LEU A 17 13.69 18.51 -9.64
CA LEU A 17 12.52 19.27 -9.20
C LEU A 17 12.80 20.77 -9.13
N GLN A 18 13.98 21.18 -8.64
CA GLN A 18 14.41 22.59 -8.60
C GLN A 18 14.56 23.20 -9.99
N GLU A 19 15.12 22.43 -10.93
CA GLU A 19 15.30 22.86 -12.33
C GLU A 19 14.02 22.71 -13.18
N GLY A 20 12.92 22.22 -12.59
CA GLY A 20 11.64 22.05 -13.29
C GLY A 20 11.67 21.01 -14.42
N ILE A 21 12.65 20.10 -14.41
CA ILE A 21 12.81 19.09 -15.45
C ILE A 21 11.87 17.92 -15.15
N PRO A 22 10.95 17.55 -16.06
CA PRO A 22 10.08 16.41 -15.85
C PRO A 22 10.89 15.11 -15.79
N TYR A 23 10.78 14.38 -14.68
CA TYR A 23 11.43 13.08 -14.48
C TYR A 23 10.42 12.01 -14.08
N LYS A 24 10.76 10.75 -14.35
CA LYS A 24 9.95 9.59 -13.98
C LYS A 24 10.82 8.58 -13.25
N ILE A 25 10.41 8.22 -12.03
CA ILE A 25 11.11 7.23 -11.23
C ILE A 25 10.47 5.87 -11.41
N PHE A 26 11.30 4.88 -11.70
CA PHE A 26 10.91 3.48 -11.74
C PHE A 26 11.37 2.81 -10.44
N GLY A 27 10.43 2.20 -9.70
CA GLY A 27 10.75 1.36 -8.53
C GLY A 27 10.82 2.03 -7.15
N ALA A 28 10.71 3.36 -7.04
CA ALA A 28 10.67 4.04 -5.73
C ALA A 28 9.29 3.92 -5.05
N PHE A 29 8.22 4.24 -5.77
CA PHE A 29 6.87 4.14 -5.23
C PHE A 29 6.26 2.78 -5.60
N LYS A 30 6.28 1.83 -4.65
CA LYS A 30 5.55 0.58 -4.81
C LYS A 30 4.05 0.88 -4.71
N PHE A 31 3.41 1.05 -5.85
CA PHE A 31 1.98 1.34 -5.96
C PHE A 31 1.12 0.37 -5.14
N PHE A 32 1.42 -0.93 -5.22
CA PHE A 32 0.74 -1.99 -4.47
C PHE A 32 1.04 -2.03 -2.98
N GLU A 33 1.98 -1.24 -2.46
CA GLU A 33 2.23 -1.14 -1.01
C GLU A 33 1.44 -0.02 -0.35
N ARG A 34 0.82 0.87 -1.13
CA ARG A 34 -0.07 1.91 -0.60
C ARG A 34 -1.22 1.27 0.16
N LYS A 35 -1.55 1.84 1.34
CA LYS A 35 -2.63 1.34 2.21
C LYS A 35 -3.94 1.20 1.43
N GLU A 36 -4.37 2.27 0.77
CA GLU A 36 -5.60 2.31 -0.03
C GLU A 36 -5.67 1.21 -1.09
N VAL A 37 -4.57 0.99 -1.84
CA VAL A 37 -4.51 -0.04 -2.89
C VAL A 37 -4.61 -1.44 -2.28
N LYS A 38 -3.89 -1.69 -1.18
CA LYS A 38 -3.96 -2.99 -0.49
C LYS A 38 -5.33 -3.26 0.12
N ASP A 39 -6.00 -2.22 0.61
CA ASP A 39 -7.31 -2.37 1.26
C ASP A 39 -8.38 -2.70 0.22
N ILE A 40 -8.39 -2.01 -0.94
CA ILE A 40 -9.28 -2.35 -2.06
C ILE A 40 -8.98 -3.76 -2.59
N LEU A 41 -7.70 -4.13 -2.72
CA LEU A 41 -7.33 -5.48 -3.15
C LEU A 41 -7.82 -6.54 -2.16
N ALA A 42 -7.76 -6.27 -0.86
CA ALA A 42 -8.26 -7.18 0.16
C ALA A 42 -9.79 -7.32 0.12
N TYR A 43 -10.52 -6.24 -0.19
CA TYR A 43 -11.96 -6.32 -0.45
C TYR A 43 -12.29 -7.26 -1.61
N ILE A 44 -11.62 -7.06 -2.76
CA ILE A 44 -11.86 -7.87 -3.95
C ILE A 44 -11.48 -9.34 -3.68
N LYS A 45 -10.35 -9.59 -3.01
CA LYS A 45 -9.92 -10.94 -2.63
C LYS A 45 -10.93 -11.65 -1.74
N TYR A 46 -11.49 -10.94 -0.76
CA TYR A 46 -12.48 -11.51 0.14
C TYR A 46 -13.80 -11.83 -0.58
N ILE A 47 -14.22 -10.98 -1.53
CA ILE A 47 -15.41 -11.23 -2.37
C ILE A 47 -15.23 -12.51 -3.20
N ILE A 48 -14.02 -12.72 -3.76
CA ILE A 48 -13.72 -13.90 -4.59
C ILE A 48 -13.51 -15.15 -3.73
N ASN A 49 -12.85 -15.01 -2.58
CA ASN A 49 -12.57 -16.10 -1.65
C ASN A 49 -12.94 -15.71 -0.21
N PRO A 50 -14.16 -16.06 0.23
CA PRO A 50 -14.63 -15.75 1.59
C PRO A 50 -13.86 -16.47 2.71
N GLN A 51 -13.05 -17.48 2.40
CA GLN A 51 -12.23 -18.22 3.37
C GLN A 51 -10.89 -17.53 3.67
N ASP A 52 -10.58 -16.40 3.02
CA ASP A 52 -9.34 -15.66 3.26
C ASP A 52 -9.44 -14.80 4.55
N SER A 53 -9.04 -15.41 5.67
CA SER A 53 -8.99 -14.77 6.98
C SER A 53 -8.00 -13.59 7.03
N VAL A 54 -6.95 -13.59 6.20
CA VAL A 54 -5.94 -12.51 6.17
C VAL A 54 -6.53 -11.25 5.53
N SER A 55 -7.23 -11.41 4.40
CA SER A 55 -7.92 -10.29 3.76
C SER A 55 -9.07 -9.76 4.62
N LEU A 56 -9.82 -10.65 5.29
CA LEU A 56 -10.89 -10.27 6.21
C LEU A 56 -10.38 -9.41 7.38
N LYS A 57 -9.34 -9.86 8.11
CA LYS A 57 -8.76 -9.11 9.24
C LYS A 57 -8.29 -7.72 8.83
N ARG A 58 -7.80 -7.57 7.59
CA ARG A 58 -7.35 -6.29 7.06
C ARG A 58 -8.50 -5.30 6.80
N ILE A 59 -9.58 -5.76 6.17
CA ILE A 59 -10.70 -4.89 5.76
C ILE A 59 -11.75 -4.68 6.84
N LEU A 60 -11.74 -5.49 7.91
CA LEU A 60 -12.79 -5.51 8.92
C LEU A 60 -13.04 -4.14 9.57
N ASN A 61 -11.97 -3.39 9.85
CA ASN A 61 -12.04 -2.06 10.45
C ASN A 61 -11.61 -0.92 9.51
N VAL A 62 -11.74 -1.11 8.19
CA VAL A 62 -11.47 -0.07 7.20
C VAL A 62 -12.65 0.01 6.23
N PRO A 63 -13.57 0.98 6.31
CA PRO A 63 -13.65 2.12 7.25
C PRO A 63 -13.96 1.70 8.69
N ASP A 64 -13.76 2.59 9.67
CA ASP A 64 -14.00 2.30 11.08
C ASP A 64 -15.45 1.84 11.30
N ARG A 65 -15.62 0.56 11.65
CA ARG A 65 -16.93 -0.06 11.93
C ARG A 65 -17.19 -0.21 13.42
N GLY A 66 -16.28 0.27 14.28
CA GLY A 66 -16.36 0.09 15.73
C GLY A 66 -16.10 -1.35 16.18
N VAL A 67 -15.51 -2.20 15.32
CA VAL A 67 -15.19 -3.59 15.66
C VAL A 67 -13.92 -3.61 16.49
N GLY A 68 -14.05 -3.93 17.78
CA GLY A 68 -12.94 -4.04 18.72
C GLY A 68 -12.08 -5.29 18.47
N LYS A 69 -10.83 -5.26 18.93
CA LYS A 69 -9.87 -6.39 18.78
C LYS A 69 -10.40 -7.71 19.33
N THR A 70 -11.17 -7.66 20.41
CA THR A 70 -11.80 -8.83 21.06
C THR A 70 -12.82 -9.53 20.17
N SER A 71 -13.56 -8.78 19.35
CA SER A 71 -14.51 -9.34 18.37
C SER A 71 -13.79 -9.97 17.18
N VAL A 72 -12.60 -9.49 16.82
CA VAL A 72 -11.78 -10.08 15.75
C VAL A 72 -11.17 -11.40 16.20
N GLU A 73 -10.74 -11.50 17.46
CA GLU A 73 -10.20 -12.73 18.06
C GLU A 73 -11.27 -13.83 18.23
N HIS A 74 -12.54 -13.46 18.46
CA HIS A 74 -13.65 -14.43 18.53
C HIS A 74 -14.09 -14.99 17.17
N VAL A 75 -13.67 -14.38 16.06
CA VAL A 75 -13.99 -14.82 14.69
C VAL A 75 -12.96 -15.82 14.16
N GLU A 76 -11.87 -16.07 14.91
CA GLU A 76 -10.95 -17.20 14.66
C GLU A 76 -11.45 -18.53 15.23
#